data_AF-A0A660V578-F1
#
_entry.id   AF-A0A660V578-F1
#
_cell.length_a   1.000
_cell.length_b   1.000
_cell.length_c   1.000
_cell.angle_alpha   90.00
_cell.angle_beta   90.00
_cell.angle_gamma   90.00
#
_symmetry.space_group_name_H-M   'P 1'
#
loop_
_entity.id
_entity.type
_entity.pdbx_description
1 polymer ?
#
loop_
_entity_poly.entity_id
_entity_poly.type
_entity_poly.pdbx_seq_one_letter_code
_entity_poly.pdbx_strand_id
1 'polypeptide(L)'
;MTIETPKFGRLSPQHIKFIREVFGLKPHELARFLGAAPRSVYRWESGELPAQGTQRQVLEGLYGIACEVERARRNNDQKALNFMEKVLPFLLGVGVGAGLAWLFSQLLQR
;
A
#
# COMPACT_ATOMS: atom_id res chain seq x y z
N MET A 1 4.51 7.59 -15.74
CA MET A 1 3.28 6.79 -15.57
C MET A 1 2.34 7.62 -14.70
N THR A 2 1.33 8.25 -15.28
CA THR A 2 0.40 9.11 -14.55
C THR A 2 -0.70 8.22 -13.98
N ILE A 3 -0.73 8.05 -12.65
CA ILE A 3 -1.80 7.28 -12.00
C ILE A 3 -2.97 8.24 -11.83
N GLU A 4 -3.99 8.10 -12.68
CA GLU A 4 -5.20 8.91 -12.60
C GLU A 4 -5.94 8.61 -11.29
N THR A 5 -6.43 9.66 -10.61
CA THR A 5 -7.28 9.51 -9.43
C THR A 5 -8.47 8.60 -9.79
N PRO A 6 -8.76 7.53 -9.02
CA PRO A 6 -9.83 6.59 -9.34
C PRO A 6 -11.16 7.35 -9.44
N LYS A 7 -11.71 7.40 -10.65
CA LYS A 7 -13.09 7.84 -10.86
C LYS A 7 -14.00 6.86 -10.13
N PHE A 8 -14.72 7.37 -9.13
CA PHE A 8 -15.79 6.73 -8.36
C PHE A 8 -15.98 5.22 -8.60
N GLY A 9 -15.35 4.43 -7.73
CA GLY A 9 -15.84 3.08 -7.44
C GLY A 9 -15.26 1.94 -8.28
N ARG A 10 -14.07 2.04 -8.89
CA ARG A 10 -13.25 0.85 -9.22
C ARG A 10 -11.77 1.14 -9.04
N LEU A 11 -11.11 0.37 -8.17
CA LEU A 11 -9.65 0.29 -8.17
C LEU A 11 -9.19 -0.45 -9.43
N SER A 12 -8.26 0.14 -10.16
CA SER A 12 -7.57 -0.54 -11.25
C SER A 12 -6.52 -1.49 -10.70
N PRO A 13 -6.08 -2.48 -11.48
CA PRO A 13 -4.95 -3.34 -11.11
C PRO A 13 -3.69 -2.54 -10.75
N GLN A 14 -3.47 -1.42 -11.45
CA GLN A 14 -2.37 -0.50 -11.21
C GLN A 14 -2.48 0.21 -9.85
N HIS A 15 -3.70 0.52 -9.38
CA HIS A 15 -3.89 1.12 -8.05
C HIS A 15 -3.52 0.14 -6.94
N ILE A 16 -3.85 -1.15 -7.10
CA ILE A 16 -3.51 -2.17 -6.10
C ILE A 16 -2.00 -2.39 -6.06
N LYS A 17 -1.36 -2.45 -7.24
CA LYS A 17 0.10 -2.51 -7.35
C LYS A 17 0.77 -1.28 -6.73
N PHE A 18 0.23 -0.09 -6.98
CA PHE A 18 0.70 1.16 -6.40
C PHE A 18 0.64 1.15 -4.87
N ILE A 19 -0.50 0.76 -4.28
CA ILE A 19 -0.64 0.59 -2.84
C ILE A 19 0.47 -0.30 -2.29
N ARG A 20 0.66 -1.47 -2.91
CA ARG A 20 1.67 -2.44 -2.50
C ARG A 20 3.07 -1.84 -2.53
N GLU A 21 3.42 -1.11 -3.59
CA GLU A 21 4.74 -0.51 -3.78
C GLU A 21 5.00 0.66 -2.82
N VAL A 22 4.00 1.53 -2.60
CA VAL A 22 4.12 2.65 -1.65
C VAL A 22 4.41 2.16 -0.24
N PHE A 23 3.75 1.07 0.18
CA PHE A 23 3.96 0.45 1.49
C PHE A 23 5.10 -0.58 1.52
N GLY A 24 5.81 -0.81 0.41
CA GLY A 24 6.95 -1.74 0.34
C GLY A 24 6.58 -3.21 0.57
N LEU A 25 5.34 -3.60 0.29
CA LEU A 25 4.81 -4.93 0.55
C LEU A 25 5.11 -5.91 -0.61
N LYS A 26 5.28 -7.18 -0.28
CA LYS A 26 5.21 -8.30 -1.23
C LYS A 26 3.74 -8.71 -1.43
N PRO A 27 3.39 -9.35 -2.56
CA PRO A 27 2.00 -9.75 -2.82
C PRO A 27 1.38 -10.61 -1.72
N HIS A 28 2.15 -11.52 -1.11
CA HIS A 28 1.67 -12.35 0.00
C HIS A 28 1.52 -11.59 1.32
N GLU A 29 2.30 -10.53 1.55
CA GLU A 29 2.17 -9.68 2.74
C GLU A 29 0.91 -8.83 2.65
N LEU A 30 0.64 -8.25 1.48
CA LEU A 30 -0.63 -7.57 1.21
C LEU A 30 -1.82 -8.54 1.36
N ALA A 31 -1.67 -9.78 0.89
CA ALA A 31 -2.73 -10.79 1.05
C ALA A 31 -3.00 -11.10 2.52
N ARG A 32 -1.94 -11.33 3.31
CA ARG A 32 -2.05 -11.55 4.76
C ARG A 32 -2.71 -10.36 5.45
N PHE A 33 -2.32 -9.14 5.09
CA PHE A 33 -2.90 -7.92 5.62
C PHE A 33 -4.41 -7.81 5.34
N LEU A 34 -4.83 -8.19 4.13
CA LEU A 34 -6.23 -8.13 3.69
C LEU A 34 -7.06 -9.37 4.07
N GLY A 35 -6.48 -10.36 4.77
CA GLY A 35 -7.14 -11.64 5.04
C GLY A 35 -7.53 -12.39 3.75
N ALA A 36 -6.72 -12.29 2.71
CA ALA A 36 -6.95 -12.89 1.40
C ALA A 36 -5.90 -13.95 1.06
N ALA A 37 -6.22 -14.83 0.11
CA ALA A 37 -5.22 -15.74 -0.45
C ALA A 37 -4.20 -14.96 -1.31
N PRO A 38 -2.89 -15.28 -1.27
CA PRO A 38 -1.88 -14.63 -2.12
C PRO A 38 -2.25 -14.64 -3.62
N ARG A 39 -2.82 -15.76 -4.09
CA ARG A 39 -3.30 -15.89 -5.47
C ARG A 39 -4.37 -14.86 -5.84
N SER A 40 -5.21 -14.44 -4.89
CA SER A 40 -6.21 -13.40 -5.12
C SER A 40 -5.54 -12.06 -5.41
N VAL A 41 -4.50 -11.68 -4.67
CA VAL A 41 -3.76 -10.44 -4.91
C VAL A 41 -3.12 -10.44 -6.30
N TYR A 42 -2.50 -11.55 -6.73
CA TYR A 42 -1.95 -11.67 -8.08
C TYR A 42 -3.03 -11.47 -9.16
N ARG A 43 -4.23 -12.06 -8.97
CA ARG A 43 -5.36 -11.90 -9.90
C ARG A 43 -5.90 -10.47 -9.93
N TRP A 44 -5.86 -9.78 -8.81
CA TRP A 44 -6.27 -8.38 -8.72
C TRP A 44 -5.28 -7.45 -9.41
N GLU A 45 -3.97 -7.65 -9.19
CA GLU A 45 -2.90 -6.87 -9.83
C GLU A 45 -2.74 -7.17 -11.33
N SER A 46 -3.15 -8.35 -11.80
CA SER A 46 -3.18 -8.68 -13.24
C SER A 46 -4.47 -8.22 -13.93
N GLY A 47 -5.53 -7.90 -13.17
CA GLY A 47 -6.85 -7.61 -13.69
C GLY A 47 -7.66 -8.84 -14.12
N GLU A 48 -7.18 -10.06 -13.83
CA GLU A 48 -7.93 -11.31 -14.06
C GLU A 48 -9.23 -11.34 -13.24
N LEU A 49 -9.20 -10.81 -12.02
CA LEU A 49 -10.37 -10.71 -11.14
C LEU A 49 -10.32 -9.38 -10.38
N PRO A 50 -11.42 -8.64 -10.21
CA PRO A 50 -11.42 -7.48 -9.32
C PRO A 50 -11.49 -7.89 -7.84
N ALA A 51 -10.91 -7.06 -6.96
CA ALA A 51 -11.18 -7.16 -5.52
C ALA A 51 -12.65 -6.85 -5.22
N GLN A 52 -13.23 -7.56 -4.26
CA GLN A 52 -14.66 -7.43 -3.89
C GLN A 52 -14.83 -7.28 -2.37
N GLY A 53 -16.03 -6.94 -1.93
CA GLY A 53 -16.43 -6.92 -0.52
C GLY A 53 -15.51 -6.08 0.37
N THR A 54 -15.19 -6.61 1.55
CA THR A 54 -14.36 -5.97 2.56
C THR A 54 -12.95 -5.65 2.03
N GLN A 55 -12.33 -6.55 1.25
CA GLN A 55 -10.98 -6.32 0.73
C GLN A 55 -10.94 -5.10 -0.18
N ARG A 56 -11.98 -4.90 -0.98
CA ARG A 56 -12.11 -3.72 -1.82
C ARG A 56 -12.21 -2.42 -1.00
N GLN A 57 -13.06 -2.40 0.02
CA GLN A 57 -13.21 -1.21 0.88
C GLN A 57 -11.90 -0.84 1.58
N VAL A 58 -11.18 -1.85 2.09
CA VAL A 58 -9.87 -1.64 2.72
C VAL A 58 -8.87 -1.12 1.69
N LEU A 59 -8.80 -1.70 0.49
CA LEU A 59 -7.93 -1.22 -0.57
C LEU A 59 -8.27 0.23 -0.99
N GLU A 60 -9.54 0.62 -1.03
CA GLU A 60 -9.93 2.01 -1.35
C GLU A 60 -9.41 2.98 -0.28
N GLY A 61 -9.49 2.61 1.01
CA GLY A 61 -8.89 3.38 2.10
C GLY A 61 -7.37 3.45 2.03
N LEU A 62 -6.70 2.30 1.79
CA LEU A 62 -5.25 2.24 1.62
C LEU A 62 -4.76 3.08 0.44
N TYR A 63 -5.54 3.15 -0.64
CA TYR A 63 -5.20 3.96 -1.80
C TYR A 63 -5.15 5.45 -1.46
N GLY A 64 -6.12 5.95 -0.69
CA GLY A 64 -6.12 7.34 -0.21
C GLY A 64 -4.87 7.65 0.61
N ILE A 65 -4.50 6.75 1.53
CA ILE A 65 -3.29 6.88 2.35
C ILE A 65 -2.03 6.84 1.46
N ALA A 66 -1.97 5.92 0.49
CA ALA A 66 -0.84 5.78 -0.41
C ALA A 66 -0.63 7.06 -1.26
N CYS A 67 -1.70 7.69 -1.72
CA CYS A 67 -1.64 8.98 -2.41
C CYS A 67 -1.04 10.07 -1.53
N GLU A 68 -1.45 10.17 -0.27
CA GLU A 68 -0.92 11.16 0.66
C GLU A 68 0.55 10.91 1.01
N VAL A 69 0.96 9.64 1.16
CA VAL A 69 2.38 9.27 1.34
C VAL A 69 3.22 9.74 0.16
N GLU A 70 2.77 9.46 -1.07
CA GLU A 70 3.49 9.86 -2.28
C GLU A 70 3.47 11.37 -2.52
N ARG A 71 2.44 12.07 -2.05
CA ARG A 71 2.39 13.53 -2.04
C ARG A 71 3.41 14.10 -1.05
N ALA A 72 3.48 13.55 0.16
CA ALA A 72 4.44 13.95 1.18
C ALA A 72 5.89 13.70 0.72
N ARG A 73 6.17 12.53 0.12
CA ARG A 73 7.48 12.20 -0.49
C ARG A 73 7.89 13.25 -1.52
N ARG A 74 7.00 13.57 -2.47
CA ARG A 74 7.26 14.56 -3.52
C ARG A 74 7.50 15.97 -2.99
N ASN A 75 6.86 16.33 -1.88
CA ASN A 75 7.01 17.64 -1.26
C ASN A 75 8.18 17.70 -0.24
N ASN A 76 8.92 16.60 -0.07
CA ASN A 76 9.96 16.45 0.96
C ASN A 76 9.44 16.80 2.37
N ASP A 77 8.18 16.46 2.67
CA ASP A 77 7.57 16.75 3.96
C ASP A 77 7.98 15.69 4.99
N GLN A 78 9.12 15.93 5.63
CA GLN A 78 9.68 15.04 6.63
C GLN A 78 8.74 14.81 7.82
N LYS A 79 7.84 15.76 8.15
CA LYS A 79 6.92 15.59 9.28
C LYS A 79 5.89 14.52 8.98
N ALA A 80 5.34 14.50 7.77
CA ALA A 80 4.41 13.48 7.32
C ALA A 80 5.08 12.11 7.23
N LEU A 81 6.31 12.04 6.72
CA LEU A 81 7.08 10.79 6.65
C LEU A 81 7.36 10.21 8.04
N ASN A 82 7.77 11.06 9.00
CA ASN A 82 8.02 10.65 10.38
C ASN A 82 6.75 10.21 11.12
N PHE A 83 5.60 10.80 10.79
CA PHE A 83 4.31 10.35 11.31
C PHE A 83 3.98 8.95 10.76
N MET A 84 4.15 8.74 9.46
CA MET A 84 3.85 7.47 8.81
C MET A 84 4.76 6.33 9.29
N GLU A 85 6.04 6.60 9.55
CA GLU A 85 6.96 5.63 10.16
C GLU A 85 6.44 5.09 11.51
N LYS A 86 5.78 5.94 12.29
CA LYS A 86 5.23 5.55 13.60
C LYS A 86 3.88 4.83 13.50
N VAL A 87 3.10 5.17 12.49
CA VAL A 87 1.74 4.64 12.30
C VAL A 87 1.75 3.30 11.57
N LEU A 88 2.64 3.10 10.60
CA LEU A 88 2.73 1.86 9.81
C LEU A 88 2.86 0.59 10.67
N PRO A 89 3.71 0.53 11.71
CA PRO A 89 3.84 -0.65 12.56
C PRO A 89 2.55 -1.01 13.29
N PHE A 90 1.75 0.00 13.61
CA PHE A 90 0.47 -0.17 14.29
C PHE A 90 -0.62 -0.65 13.33
N LEU A 91 -0.64 -0.08 12.11
CA LEU A 91 -1.56 -0.52 11.06
C LEU A 91 -1.25 -1.93 10.59
N LEU A 92 0.02 -2.29 10.44
CA LEU A 92 0.46 -3.60 9.95
C LEU A 92 0.51 -4.69 11.03
N GLY A 93 0.08 -4.41 12.27
CA GLY A 93 0.01 -5.39 13.35
C GLY A 93 1.34 -6.13 13.56
N VAL A 94 2.42 -5.37 13.73
CA VAL A 94 3.78 -5.90 13.71
C VAL A 94 4.03 -6.86 14.88
N GLY A 95 3.92 -8.14 14.59
CA GLY A 95 5.00 -9.09 14.81
C GLY A 95 5.78 -9.28 13.51
N VAL A 96 6.56 -8.26 13.08
CA VAL A 96 7.47 -8.34 11.93
C VAL A 96 8.82 -7.78 12.36
N GLY A 97 9.83 -8.66 12.39
CA GLY A 97 11.20 -8.33 12.75
C GLY A 97 11.85 -7.35 11.76
N ALA A 98 12.96 -6.76 12.24
CA ALA A 98 13.96 -5.86 11.64
C ALA A 98 13.96 -5.53 10.12
N GLY A 99 13.46 -6.39 9.23
CA GLY A 99 13.50 -6.21 7.78
C GLY A 99 12.69 -5.02 7.25
N LEU A 100 11.48 -4.75 7.76
CA LEU A 100 10.66 -3.65 7.26
C LEU A 100 11.15 -2.27 7.73
N ALA A 101 11.64 -2.17 8.97
CA ALA A 101 12.26 -0.94 9.48
C ALA A 101 13.56 -0.62 8.72
N TRP A 102 14.38 -1.62 8.42
CA TRP A 102 15.61 -1.46 7.62
C TRP A 102 15.32 -1.06 6.17
N LEU A 103 14.27 -1.63 5.55
CA LEU A 103 13.85 -1.26 4.20
C LEU A 103 13.30 0.17 4.14
N PHE A 104 12.53 0.60 5.15
CA PHE A 104 12.04 1.97 5.24
C PHE A 104 13.16 2.98 5.46
N SER A 105 14.17 2.64 6.28
CA SER A 105 15.35 3.48 6.51
C SER A 105 16.17 3.69 5.23
N GLN A 106 16.30 2.66 4.38
CA GLN A 106 16.93 2.77 3.05
C GLN A 106 16.11 3.61 2.05
N LEU A 107 14.78 3.60 2.16
CA LEU A 107 13.88 4.34 1.27
C LEU A 107 13.76 5.84 1.62
N LEU A 108 14.09 6.24 2.85
CA LEU A 108 14.09 7.64 3.29
C LEU A 108 15.43 8.36 3.08
N GLN A 109 16.48 7.64 2.63
CA GLN A 109 17.83 8.17 2.42
C GLN A 109 18.19 8.42 0.94
N ARG A 110 17.22 8.33 0.01
CA ARG A 110 17.41 8.65 -1.41
C ARG A 110 16.49 9.77 -1.85
#